data_AF-A0A2J2HF63-F1
#
_entry.id   AF-A0A2J2HF63-F1
#
_cell.length_a   1.000
_cell.length_b   1.000
_cell.length_c   1.000
_cell.angle_alpha   90.00
_cell.angle_beta   90.00
_cell.angle_gamma   90.00
#
_symmetry.space_group_name_H-M   'P 1'
#
loop_
_entity.id
_entity.type
_entity.pdbx_description
1 polymer ?
#
loop_
_entity_poly.entity_id
_entity_poly.type
_entity_poly.pdbx_seq_one_letter_code
_entity_poly.pdbx_strand_id
1 'polypeptide(L)'
;MIDELIRRYGRYMGGIDYEKVLNQLLNEEDRLREVERRLAGIDTGQQVNSETLRRLELRQLITRYVELKNKEGQLLELIKELKLRGYTRAEVTKAMKKLRKVRREIRMVRRLMKITTRNNE
;
A
#
# COMPACT_ATOMS: atom_id res chain seq x y z
N MET A 1 -4.41 -32.38 -21.23
CA MET A 1 -5.57 -32.93 -21.98
C MET A 1 -6.89 -32.68 -21.26
N ILE A 2 -7.01 -32.95 -19.96
CA ILE A 2 -8.23 -32.67 -19.17
C ILE A 2 -8.47 -31.15 -19.02
N ASP A 3 -7.43 -30.36 -18.77
CA ASP A 3 -7.54 -28.90 -18.61
C ASP A 3 -8.10 -28.18 -19.84
N GLU A 4 -7.76 -28.64 -21.04
CA GLU A 4 -8.19 -28.02 -22.30
C GLU A 4 -9.65 -28.35 -22.61
N LEU A 5 -10.11 -29.54 -22.23
CA LEU A 5 -11.50 -29.96 -22.33
C LEU A 5 -12.39 -29.13 -21.40
N ILE A 6 -11.95 -28.93 -20.15
CA ILE A 6 -12.75 -28.23 -19.14
C ILE A 6 -12.77 -26.71 -19.41
N ARG A 7 -11.67 -26.14 -19.89
CA ARG A 7 -11.62 -24.71 -20.25
C ARG A 7 -12.52 -24.35 -21.44
N ARG A 8 -12.73 -25.30 -22.36
CA ARG A 8 -13.56 -25.10 -23.56
C ARG A 8 -15.05 -25.42 -23.35
N TYR A 9 -15.37 -26.35 -22.45
CA TYR A 9 -16.74 -26.82 -22.21
C TYR A 9 -17.31 -26.54 -20.81
N GLY A 10 -16.51 -25.99 -19.87
CA GLY A 10 -16.93 -25.73 -18.49
C GLY A 10 -18.15 -24.82 -18.37
N ARG A 11 -18.36 -23.90 -19.32
CA ARG A 11 -19.56 -23.05 -19.40
C ARG A 11 -20.85 -23.84 -19.63
N TYR A 12 -20.78 -25.01 -20.27
CA TYR A 12 -21.92 -25.86 -20.61
C TYR A 12 -22.19 -26.96 -19.58
N MET A 13 -21.31 -27.16 -18.59
CA MET A 13 -21.48 -28.12 -17.50
C MET A 13 -22.11 -27.46 -16.26
N GLY A 14 -23.30 -26.87 -16.41
CA GLY A 14 -24.15 -26.50 -15.27
C GLY A 14 -23.79 -25.21 -14.51
N GLY A 15 -23.08 -24.26 -15.13
CA GLY A 15 -22.89 -22.92 -14.55
C GLY A 15 -21.92 -22.84 -13.37
N ILE A 16 -21.15 -23.89 -13.12
CA ILE A 16 -20.06 -23.84 -12.15
C ILE A 16 -18.92 -23.01 -12.75
N ASP A 17 -18.61 -21.88 -12.12
CA ASP A 17 -17.47 -21.03 -12.46
C ASP A 17 -16.16 -21.79 -12.16
N TYR A 18 -15.68 -22.51 -13.17
CA TYR A 18 -14.54 -23.41 -13.06
C TYR A 18 -13.26 -22.67 -12.67
N GLU A 19 -13.06 -21.43 -13.12
CA GLU A 19 -11.88 -20.65 -12.74
C GLU A 19 -11.90 -20.35 -11.23
N LYS A 20 -13.09 -20.08 -10.68
CA LYS A 20 -13.25 -19.89 -9.23
C LYS A 20 -13.00 -21.18 -8.45
N VAL A 21 -13.54 -22.31 -8.91
CA VAL A 21 -13.34 -23.62 -8.25
C VAL A 21 -11.89 -24.07 -8.35
N LEU A 22 -11.25 -23.89 -9.51
CA LEU A 22 -9.84 -24.20 -9.71
C LEU A 22 -8.95 -23.35 -8.81
N ASN A 23 -9.23 -22.05 -8.71
CA ASN A 23 -8.51 -21.16 -7.79
C ASN A 23 -8.73 -21.54 -6.32
N GLN A 24 -9.92 -22.01 -5.94
CA GLN A 24 -10.18 -22.50 -4.59
C GLN A 24 -9.39 -23.78 -4.31
N LEU A 25 -9.39 -24.73 -5.23
CA LEU A 25 -8.65 -25.99 -5.12
C LEU A 25 -7.14 -25.75 -5.07
N LEU A 26 -6.60 -24.85 -5.91
CA LEU A 26 -5.18 -24.48 -5.89
C LEU A 26 -4.80 -23.83 -4.55
N ASN A 27 -5.63 -22.94 -4.03
CA ASN A 27 -5.39 -22.31 -2.72
C ASN A 27 -5.48 -23.32 -1.56
N GLU A 28 -6.37 -24.32 -1.65
CA GLU A 28 -6.45 -25.40 -0.66
C GLU A 28 -5.25 -26.34 -0.75
N GLU A 29 -4.78 -26.66 -1.97
CA GLU A 29 -3.61 -27.50 -2.18
C GLU A 29 -2.33 -26.83 -1.67
N ASP A 30 -2.17 -25.51 -1.88
CA ASP A 30 -1.06 -24.75 -1.33
C ASP A 30 -1.09 -24.73 0.21
N ARG A 31 -2.28 -24.58 0.82
CA ARG A 31 -2.46 -24.69 2.28
C ARG A 31 -2.11 -26.08 2.81
N LEU A 32 -2.54 -27.13 2.11
CA LEU A 32 -2.26 -28.51 2.50
C LEU A 32 -0.77 -28.83 2.38
N ARG A 33 -0.09 -28.35 1.33
CA ARG A 33 1.36 -28.46 1.18
C ARG A 33 2.13 -27.70 2.26
N GLU A 34 1.65 -26.54 2.70
CA GLU A 34 2.23 -25.83 3.85
C GLU A 34 2.08 -26.61 5.15
N VAL A 35 0.91 -27.21 5.39
CA VAL A 35 0.66 -28.05 6.58
C VAL A 35 1.52 -29.32 6.54
N GLU A 36 1.63 -29.97 5.38
CA GLU A 36 2.47 -31.16 5.17
C GLU A 36 3.95 -30.84 5.41
N ARG A 37 4.44 -29.69 4.91
CA ARG A 37 5.82 -29.24 5.15
C ARG A 37 6.09 -28.94 6.63
N ARG A 38 5.14 -28.35 7.35
CA ARG A 38 5.21 -28.14 8.81
C ARG A 38 5.24 -29.45 9.59
N LEU A 39 4.40 -30.41 9.21
CA LEU A 39 4.36 -31.74 9.82
C LEU A 39 5.65 -32.54 9.54
N ALA A 40 6.25 -32.35 8.37
CA ALA A 40 7.50 -33.00 7.97
C ALA A 40 8.77 -32.36 8.57
N GLY A 41 8.65 -31.33 9.42
CA GLY A 41 9.79 -30.65 10.05
C GLY A 41 10.69 -29.89 9.07
N ILE A 42 10.21 -29.63 7.85
CA ILE A 42 10.93 -28.82 6.87
C ILE A 42 10.74 -27.37 7.27
N ASP A 43 11.83 -26.71 7.67
CA ASP A 43 11.87 -25.27 7.92
C ASP A 43 11.62 -24.54 6.58
N THR A 44 10.35 -24.35 6.26
CA THR A 44 9.94 -23.48 5.16
C THR A 44 10.37 -22.08 5.56
N GLY A 45 11.47 -21.61 4.97
CA GLY A 45 12.17 -20.38 5.31
C GLY A 45 11.23 -19.28 5.79
N GLN A 46 11.61 -18.66 6.92
CA GLN A 46 10.89 -17.61 7.63
C GLN A 46 9.77 -17.00 6.78
N GLN A 47 8.52 -17.20 7.19
CA GLN A 47 7.51 -16.18 6.95
C GLN A 47 8.14 -14.88 7.43
N VAL A 48 8.69 -14.07 6.51
CA VAL A 48 9.16 -12.73 6.84
C VAL A 48 7.93 -12.05 7.37
N ASN A 49 7.85 -11.97 8.69
CA ASN A 49 6.64 -11.75 9.46
C ASN A 49 5.84 -10.64 8.77
N SER A 50 4.77 -10.99 8.07
CA SER A 50 4.03 -10.01 7.25
C SER A 50 3.55 -8.84 8.13
N GLU A 51 3.33 -9.12 9.41
CA GLU A 51 3.11 -8.14 10.47
C GLU A 51 4.30 -7.22 10.75
N THR A 52 5.54 -7.72 10.79
CA THR A 52 6.72 -6.87 11.04
C THR A 52 7.00 -5.96 9.86
N LEU A 53 6.82 -6.44 8.62
CA LEU A 53 6.90 -5.62 7.42
C LEU A 53 5.82 -4.52 7.40
N ARG A 54 4.56 -4.86 7.71
CA ARG A 54 3.47 -3.87 7.78
C ARG A 54 3.67 -2.84 8.89
N ARG A 55 4.20 -3.24 10.05
CA ARG A 55 4.58 -2.30 11.12
C ARG A 55 5.70 -1.37 10.68
N LEU A 56 6.66 -1.86 9.91
CA LEU A 56 7.73 -1.04 9.34
C LEU A 56 7.17 -0.04 8.32
N GLU A 57 6.29 -0.46 7.43
CA GLU A 57 5.61 0.41 6.45
C GLU A 57 4.81 1.53 7.15
N LEU A 58 4.06 1.21 8.21
CA LEU A 58 3.36 2.22 9.01
C LEU A 58 4.33 3.22 9.65
N ARG A 59 5.43 2.74 10.24
CA ARG A 59 6.46 3.62 10.82
C ARG A 59 7.04 4.55 9.76
N GLN A 60 7.35 4.05 8.57
CA GLN A 60 7.83 4.88 7.46
C GLN A 60 6.82 5.95 7.04
N LEU A 61 5.53 5.59 6.95
CA LEU A 61 4.46 6.54 6.62
C LEU A 61 4.31 7.63 7.69
N ILE A 62 4.40 7.27 8.98
CA ILE A 62 4.37 8.23 10.09
C ILE A 62 5.56 9.18 10.01
N THR A 63 6.78 8.66 9.86
CA THR A 63 7.99 9.49 9.72
C THR A 63 7.84 10.44 8.54
N ARG A 64 7.38 9.94 7.38
CA ARG A 64 7.15 10.77 6.21
C ARG A 64 6.10 11.85 6.45
N TYR A 65 5.03 11.53 7.17
CA TYR A 65 4.01 12.52 7.53
C TYR A 65 4.59 13.66 8.39
N VAL A 66 5.40 13.33 9.39
CA VAL A 66 6.05 14.31 10.26
C VAL A 66 7.01 15.20 9.46
N GLU A 67 7.84 14.62 8.59
CA GLU A 67 8.72 15.39 7.70
C GLU A 67 7.95 16.39 6.84
N LEU A 68 6.85 15.94 6.22
CA LEU A 68 6.03 16.80 5.38
C LEU A 68 5.36 17.91 6.19
N LYS A 69 4.98 17.65 7.44
CA LYS A 69 4.43 18.66 8.35
C LYS A 69 5.46 19.71 8.75
N ASN A 70 6.69 19.30 9.03
CA ASN A 70 7.78 20.24 9.29
C ASN A 70 8.07 21.12 8.06
N LYS A 71 8.10 20.52 6.86
CA LYS A 71 8.24 21.26 5.59
C LYS A 71 7.08 22.22 5.34
N GLU A 72 5.86 21.85 5.70
CA GLU A 72 4.69 22.74 5.63
C GLU A 72 4.88 23.97 6.52
N GLY A 73 5.33 23.77 7.76
CA GLY A 73 5.65 24.85 8.70
C GLY A 73 6.73 25.81 8.17
N GLN A 74 7.87 25.26 7.74
CA GLN A 74 8.97 26.04 7.16
C GLN A 74 8.54 26.85 5.93
N LEU A 75 7.71 26.28 5.06
CA LEU A 75 7.20 27.01 3.88
C LEU A 75 6.24 28.14 4.28
N LEU A 76 5.46 27.96 5.33
CA LEU A 76 4.58 29.03 5.84
C LEU A 76 5.39 30.18 6.44
N GLU A 77 6.43 29.88 7.21
CA GLU A 77 7.37 30.87 7.73
C GLU A 77 8.08 31.62 6.61
N LEU A 78 8.62 30.91 5.63
CA LEU A 78 9.23 31.52 4.44
C LEU A 78 8.24 32.44 3.71
N ILE A 79 6.98 32.04 3.54
CA ILE A 79 5.97 32.89 2.92
C ILE A 79 5.71 34.15 3.74
N LYS A 80 5.69 34.07 5.08
CA LYS A 80 5.55 35.23 5.95
C LYS A 80 6.74 36.17 5.79
N GLU A 81 7.97 35.65 5.84
CA GLU A 81 9.19 36.43 5.66
C GLU A 81 9.25 37.12 4.30
N LEU A 82 8.92 36.40 3.22
CA LEU A 82 8.90 36.96 1.86
C LEU A 82 7.90 38.12 1.74
N LYS A 83 6.75 38.01 2.40
CA LYS A 83 5.74 39.07 2.45
C LYS A 83 6.20 40.28 3.27
N LEU A 84 6.81 40.03 4.44
CA LEU A 84 7.27 41.10 5.34
C LEU A 84 8.43 41.90 4.73
N ARG A 85 9.33 41.23 4.02
CA ARG A 85 10.50 41.86 3.37
C ARG A 85 10.16 42.50 2.01
N GLY A 86 8.90 42.46 1.58
CA GLY A 86 8.45 43.12 0.35
C GLY A 86 8.94 42.47 -0.95
N TYR A 87 9.25 41.17 -0.95
CA TYR A 87 9.69 40.47 -2.14
C TYR A 87 8.61 40.42 -3.23
N THR A 88 9.05 40.17 -4.47
CA THR A 88 8.16 40.16 -5.63
C THR A 88 7.06 39.12 -5.51
N ARG A 89 5.88 39.44 -6.05
CA ARG A 89 4.70 38.54 -6.07
C ARG A 89 5.02 37.16 -6.68
N ALA A 90 5.98 37.09 -7.59
CA ALA A 90 6.42 35.85 -8.23
C ALA A 90 7.05 34.87 -7.22
N GLU A 91 7.91 35.36 -6.31
CA GLU A 91 8.59 34.53 -5.31
C GLU A 91 7.62 33.98 -4.27
N VAL A 92 6.72 34.84 -3.78
CA VAL A 92 5.61 34.44 -2.89
C VAL A 92 4.74 33.38 -3.58
N THR A 93 4.44 33.56 -4.87
CA THR A 93 3.65 32.59 -5.64
C THR A 93 4.39 31.27 -5.82
N LYS A 94 5.71 31.28 -6.04
CA LYS A 94 6.55 30.08 -6.13
C LYS A 94 6.55 29.31 -4.81
N ALA A 95 6.71 29.99 -3.68
CA ALA A 95 6.61 29.40 -2.35
C ALA A 95 5.22 28.82 -2.07
N MET A 96 4.15 29.53 -2.43
CA MET A 96 2.78 29.03 -2.33
C MET A 96 2.51 27.79 -3.20
N LYS A 97 3.07 27.74 -4.42
CA LYS A 97 2.97 26.54 -5.28
C LYS A 97 3.65 25.34 -4.63
N LYS A 98 4.84 25.52 -4.03
CA LYS A 98 5.51 24.47 -3.25
C LYS A 98 4.65 24.02 -2.06
N LEU A 99 4.09 24.95 -1.30
CA LEU A 99 3.19 24.65 -0.17
C LEU A 99 1.98 23.82 -0.61
N ARG A 100 1.36 24.15 -1.76
CA ARG A 100 0.24 23.37 -2.31
C ARG A 100 0.64 21.94 -2.66
N LYS A 101 1.85 21.71 -3.19
CA LYS A 101 2.36 20.35 -3.47
C LYS A 101 2.55 19.55 -2.18
N VAL A 102 3.21 20.13 -1.19
CA VAL A 102 3.41 19.50 0.14
C VAL A 102 2.06 19.14 0.78
N ARG A 103 1.07 20.04 0.74
CA ARG A 103 -0.29 19.74 1.25
C ARG A 103 -0.99 18.61 0.51
N ARG A 104 -0.75 18.45 -0.80
CA ARG A 104 -1.29 17.32 -1.57
C ARG A 104 -0.63 16.02 -1.12
N GLU A 105 0.68 16.00 -0.97
CA GLU A 105 1.43 14.84 -0.47
C GLU A 105 0.98 14.42 0.93
N ILE A 106 0.81 15.38 1.85
CA ILE A 106 0.28 15.11 3.20
C ILE A 106 -1.08 14.40 3.13
N ARG A 107 -1.97 14.84 2.23
CA ARG A 107 -3.28 14.18 2.06
C ARG A 107 -3.14 12.76 1.50
N MET A 108 -2.22 12.52 0.58
CA MET A 108 -1.98 11.17 0.05
C MET A 108 -1.43 10.25 1.15
N VAL A 109 -0.42 10.70 1.89
CA VAL A 109 0.16 9.94 3.01
C VAL A 109 -0.91 9.63 4.07
N ARG A 110 -1.77 10.59 4.43
CA ARG A 110 -2.90 10.33 5.34
C ARG A 110 -3.87 9.27 4.81
N ARG A 111 -4.12 9.21 3.50
CA ARG A 111 -4.97 8.16 2.91
C ARG A 111 -4.28 6.79 2.98
N LEU A 112 -3.00 6.74 2.62
CA LEU A 112 -2.20 5.51 2.71
C LEU A 112 -2.18 4.98 4.13
N MET A 113 -1.90 5.84 5.12
CA MET A 113 -1.96 5.46 6.53
C MET A 113 -3.32 4.85 6.92
N LYS A 114 -4.45 5.46 6.51
CA LYS A 114 -5.78 4.91 6.80
C LYS A 114 -5.99 3.52 6.19
N ILE A 115 -5.51 3.29 4.96
CA ILE A 115 -5.62 2.00 4.28
C ILE A 115 -4.75 0.96 5.02
N THR A 116 -3.50 1.30 5.30
CA THR A 116 -2.58 0.40 5.98
C THR A 116 -3.05 0.06 7.40
N THR A 117 -3.67 1.00 8.13
CA THR A 117 -4.26 0.72 9.45
C THR A 117 -5.50 -0.18 9.35
N ARG A 118 -6.40 0.04 8.39
CA ARG A 118 -7.58 -0.82 8.18
C ARG A 118 -7.24 -2.25 7.79
N ASN A 119 -6.12 -2.45 7.09
CA ASN A 119 -5.65 -3.78 6.72
C ASN A 119 -4.97 -4.54 7.88
N ASN A 120 -4.86 -3.91 9.06
CA ASN A 120 -4.27 -4.49 10.27
C ASN A 120 -5.32 -4.82 11.36
N GLU A 121 -6.58 -4.43 11.16
CA GLU A 121 -7.74 -4.92 11.95
C GLU A 121 -8.30 -6.18 11.29
#